data_AF-A0A2P5NNV6-F1
#
_entry.id   AF-A0A2P5NNV6-F1
#
_cell.length_a   1.000
_cell.length_b   1.000
_cell.length_c   1.000
_cell.angle_alpha   90.00
_cell.angle_beta   90.00
_cell.angle_gamma   90.00
#
_symmetry.space_group_name_H-M   'P 1'
#
loop_
_entity.id
_entity.type
_entity.pdbx_description
1 polymer ?
#
loop_
_entity_poly.entity_id
_entity_poly.type
_entity_poly.pdbx_seq_one_letter_code
_entity_poly.pdbx_strand_id
1 'polypeptide(L)'
;MLDTFEIALFAGLGVLFAIGLIVLARWSKTRPALLAAYALIAISFLYVGFAIRAEDSETWIGFEMTAVAFFGTLAGMSIVGSPWFVVAGLLLHAAWTLYEHYLGAGQAFAPAPAVMATVGFDVVVALYVAFMTFRAKNENAEASAPDRKLAARSQNRKGAAR
;
A
#
# COMPACT_ATOMS: atom_id res chain seq x y z
N MET A 1 -10.99 -16.81 -17.79
CA MET A 1 -10.58 -16.78 -16.37
C MET A 1 -9.32 -17.60 -16.22
N LEU A 2 -8.39 -17.15 -15.37
CA LEU A 2 -7.16 -17.89 -15.09
C LEU A 2 -7.46 -19.13 -14.24
N ASP A 3 -6.69 -20.19 -14.43
CA ASP A 3 -6.73 -21.35 -13.56
C ASP A 3 -5.96 -21.09 -12.24
N THR A 4 -6.02 -22.05 -11.30
CA THR A 4 -5.37 -21.92 -9.99
C THR A 4 -3.85 -21.76 -10.10
N PHE A 5 -3.21 -22.45 -11.03
CA PHE A 5 -1.77 -22.36 -11.22
C PHE A 5 -1.38 -21.00 -11.79
N GLU A 6 -2.10 -20.51 -12.79
CA GLU A 6 -1.90 -19.19 -13.38
C GLU A 6 -2.12 -18.06 -12.36
N ILE A 7 -3.17 -18.15 -11.54
CA ILE A 7 -3.40 -17.19 -10.45
C ILE A 7 -2.20 -17.16 -9.50
N ALA A 8 -1.75 -18.33 -9.04
CA ALA A 8 -0.60 -18.43 -8.13
C ALA A 8 0.68 -17.88 -8.78
N LEU A 9 0.90 -18.17 -10.06
CA LEU A 9 2.05 -17.71 -10.82
C LEU A 9 2.07 -16.18 -10.92
N PHE A 10 1.00 -15.56 -11.41
CA PHE A 10 0.97 -14.12 -11.66
C PHE A 10 0.92 -13.30 -10.37
N ALA A 11 0.17 -13.76 -9.36
CA ALA A 11 0.24 -13.17 -8.03
C ALA A 11 1.67 -13.29 -7.45
N GLY A 12 2.30 -14.44 -7.62
CA GLY A 12 3.69 -14.69 -7.22
C GLY A 12 4.69 -13.76 -7.90
N LEU A 13 4.50 -13.42 -9.18
CA LEU A 13 5.32 -12.42 -9.87
C LEU A 13 5.15 -11.02 -9.27
N GLY A 14 3.93 -10.65 -8.89
CA GLY A 14 3.64 -9.43 -8.13
C GLY A 14 4.37 -9.39 -6.79
N VAL A 15 4.34 -10.50 -6.04
CA VAL A 15 5.08 -10.67 -4.79
C VAL A 15 6.58 -10.51 -5.02
N LEU A 16 7.14 -11.15 -6.05
CA LEU A 16 8.56 -11.07 -6.37
C LEU A 16 8.97 -9.63 -6.69
N PHE A 17 8.15 -8.90 -7.47
CA PHE A 17 8.38 -7.50 -7.77
C PHE A 17 8.33 -6.61 -6.51
N ALA A 18 7.36 -6.84 -5.62
CA ALA A 18 7.27 -6.15 -4.34
C ALA A 18 8.51 -6.38 -3.48
N ILE A 19 9.00 -7.62 -3.40
CA ILE A 19 10.24 -7.97 -2.68
C ILE A 19 11.43 -7.20 -3.27
N GLY A 20 11.56 -7.19 -4.60
CA GLY A 20 12.61 -6.42 -5.28
C GLY A 20 12.57 -4.93 -4.93
N LEU A 21 11.38 -4.33 -4.95
CA LEU A 21 11.17 -2.93 -4.57
C LEU A 21 11.52 -2.67 -3.10
N ILE A 22 11.15 -3.59 -2.20
CA ILE A 22 11.49 -3.52 -0.78
C ILE A 22 12.99 -3.59 -0.57
N VAL A 23 13.68 -4.53 -1.22
CA VAL A 23 15.15 -4.67 -1.14
C VAL A 23 15.82 -3.39 -1.62
N LEU A 24 15.38 -2.85 -2.77
CA LEU A 24 15.86 -1.58 -3.30
C LEU A 24 15.65 -0.44 -2.29
N ALA A 25 14.44 -0.31 -1.73
CA ALA A 25 14.10 0.72 -0.74
C ALA A 25 15.01 0.67 0.49
N ARG A 26 15.34 -0.55 0.96
CA ARG A 26 16.24 -0.74 2.10
C ARG A 26 17.68 -0.37 1.73
N TRP A 27 18.13 -0.76 0.54
CA TRP A 27 19.47 -0.43 0.06
C TRP A 27 19.66 1.08 -0.13
N SER A 28 18.65 1.77 -0.66
CA SER A 28 18.64 3.22 -0.86
C SER A 28 18.29 4.02 0.40
N LYS A 29 18.02 3.35 1.54
CA LYS A 29 17.59 3.97 2.82
C LYS A 29 16.34 4.86 2.66
N THR A 30 15.46 4.51 1.73
CA THR A 30 14.22 5.25 1.46
C THR A 30 13.15 4.92 2.52
N ARG A 31 12.27 5.89 2.81
CA ARG A 31 11.12 5.68 3.70
C ARG A 31 10.13 4.70 3.04
N PRO A 32 9.83 3.53 3.63
CA PRO A 32 8.95 2.53 3.01
C PRO A 32 7.57 3.07 2.61
N ALA A 33 6.95 3.87 3.49
CA ALA A 33 5.63 4.44 3.23
C ALA A 33 5.63 5.44 2.05
N LEU A 34 6.71 6.21 1.88
CA LEU A 34 6.82 7.16 0.78
C LEU A 34 6.94 6.43 -0.56
N LEU A 35 7.78 5.39 -0.62
CA LEU A 35 7.91 4.59 -1.84
C LEU A 35 6.61 3.85 -2.17
N ALA A 36 5.93 3.31 -1.16
CA ALA A 36 4.62 2.69 -1.33
C ALA A 36 3.57 3.69 -1.84
N ALA A 37 3.62 4.96 -1.42
CA ALA A 37 2.71 6.00 -1.88
C ALA A 37 2.91 6.29 -3.38
N TYR A 38 4.17 6.42 -3.82
CA TYR A 38 4.47 6.56 -5.24
C TYR A 38 4.09 5.32 -6.05
N ALA A 39 4.31 4.12 -5.50
CA ALA A 39 3.88 2.88 -6.12
C ALA A 39 2.36 2.84 -6.30
N LEU A 40 1.57 3.18 -5.26
CA LEU A 40 0.10 3.23 -5.32
C LEU A 40 -0.41 4.20 -6.41
N ILE A 41 0.23 5.36 -6.54
CA ILE A 41 -0.09 6.30 -7.62
C ILE A 41 0.24 5.68 -8.99
N ALA A 42 1.43 5.12 -9.14
CA ALA A 42 1.89 4.55 -10.41
C ALA A 42 1.02 3.39 -10.89
N ILE A 43 0.65 2.46 -9.99
CA ILE A 43 -0.23 1.34 -10.33
C ILE A 43 -1.66 1.80 -10.66
N SER A 44 -2.15 2.86 -10.03
CA SER A 44 -3.48 3.41 -10.37
C SER A 44 -3.49 3.94 -11.81
N PHE A 45 -2.41 4.58 -12.25
CA PHE A 45 -2.26 5.03 -13.64
C PHE A 45 -2.09 3.88 -14.65
N LEU A 46 -1.67 2.69 -14.21
CA LEU A 46 -1.55 1.53 -15.10
C LEU A 46 -2.90 1.18 -15.74
N TYR A 47 -3.98 1.24 -14.96
CA TYR A 47 -5.33 0.92 -15.44
C TYR A 47 -5.90 1.98 -16.38
N VAL A 48 -5.55 3.25 -16.19
CA VAL A 48 -5.79 4.30 -17.19
C VAL A 48 -5.12 3.94 -18.53
N GLY A 49 -3.89 3.42 -18.48
CA GLY A 49 -3.19 2.93 -19.67
C GLY A 49 -3.88 1.74 -20.35
N PHE A 50 -4.44 0.81 -19.58
CA PHE A 50 -5.23 -0.30 -20.12
C PHE A 50 -6.55 0.17 -20.74
N ALA A 51 -7.21 1.16 -20.15
CA ALA A 51 -8.48 1.72 -20.61
C ALA A 51 -8.39 2.37 -22.01
N ILE A 52 -7.20 2.77 -22.46
CA ILE A 52 -6.98 3.27 -23.84
C ILE A 52 -7.43 2.24 -24.91
N ARG A 53 -7.38 0.95 -24.58
CA ARG A 53 -7.80 -0.13 -25.49
C ARG A 53 -9.25 -0.60 -25.31
N ALA A 54 -10.02 0.06 -24.44
CA ALA A 54 -11.43 -0.27 -24.28
C ALA A 54 -12.24 0.24 -25.48
N GLU A 55 -13.37 -0.40 -25.78
CA GLU A 55 -14.28 0.03 -26.85
C GLU A 55 -14.80 1.47 -26.60
N ASP A 56 -15.18 1.77 -25.35
CA ASP A 56 -15.57 3.11 -24.89
C ASP A 56 -14.43 3.79 -24.10
N SER A 57 -13.28 3.96 -24.75
CA SER A 57 -12.04 4.40 -24.07
C SER A 57 -12.18 5.70 -23.29
N GLU A 58 -12.93 6.68 -23.77
CA GLU A 58 -13.11 7.97 -23.07
C GLU A 58 -13.82 7.80 -21.72
N THR A 59 -14.89 7.01 -21.69
CA THR A 59 -15.64 6.72 -20.46
C THR A 59 -14.79 5.93 -19.47
N TRP A 60 -14.07 4.91 -19.95
CA TRP A 60 -13.20 4.10 -19.10
C TRP A 60 -12.01 4.89 -18.56
N ILE A 61 -11.37 5.73 -19.39
CA ILE A 61 -10.32 6.64 -18.91
C ILE A 61 -10.88 7.56 -17.83
N GLY A 62 -12.06 8.16 -18.04
CA GLY A 62 -12.72 8.98 -17.03
C GLY A 62 -12.97 8.23 -15.72
N PHE A 63 -13.46 6.99 -15.81
CA PHE A 63 -13.69 6.12 -14.66
C PHE A 63 -12.39 5.78 -13.93
N GLU A 64 -11.34 5.34 -14.63
CA GLU A 64 -10.04 5.03 -14.02
C GLU A 64 -9.38 6.27 -13.40
N MET A 65 -9.59 7.45 -13.98
CA MET A 65 -9.13 8.70 -13.38
C MET A 65 -9.81 9.01 -12.04
N THR A 66 -11.02 8.51 -11.79
CA THR A 66 -11.64 8.58 -10.45
C THR A 66 -10.91 7.71 -9.44
N ALA A 67 -10.47 6.51 -9.84
CA ALA A 67 -9.65 5.64 -9.01
C ALA A 67 -8.28 6.29 -8.73
N VAL A 68 -7.63 6.87 -9.74
CA VAL A 68 -6.40 7.66 -9.57
C VAL A 68 -6.58 8.79 -8.56
N ALA A 69 -7.67 9.55 -8.65
CA ALA A 69 -7.93 10.64 -7.70
C ALA A 69 -8.14 10.11 -6.27
N PHE A 70 -8.89 9.01 -6.12
CA PHE A 70 -9.17 8.40 -4.83
C PHE A 70 -7.91 7.80 -4.18
N PHE A 71 -7.19 6.91 -4.88
CA PHE A 71 -5.98 6.28 -4.37
C PHE A 71 -4.80 7.24 -4.27
N GLY A 72 -4.71 8.21 -5.18
CA GLY A 72 -3.77 9.33 -5.10
C GLY A 72 -4.00 10.19 -3.84
N THR A 73 -5.24 10.38 -3.42
CA THR A 73 -5.56 11.06 -2.16
C THR A 73 -5.07 10.27 -0.94
N LEU A 74 -5.30 8.94 -0.91
CA LEU A 74 -4.78 8.07 0.15
C LEU A 74 -3.24 8.07 0.18
N ALA A 75 -2.60 8.03 -0.99
CA ALA A 75 -1.15 8.17 -1.13
C ALA A 75 -0.67 9.53 -0.59
N GLY A 76 -1.31 10.64 -0.96
CA GLY A 76 -0.99 11.98 -0.48
C GLY A 76 -1.12 12.11 1.04
N MET A 77 -2.21 11.62 1.62
CA MET A 77 -2.42 11.59 3.07
C MET A 77 -1.36 10.77 3.81
N SER A 78 -0.79 9.76 3.16
CA SER A 78 0.32 8.97 3.74
C SER A 78 1.64 9.75 3.80
N ILE A 79 1.86 10.66 2.85
CA ILE A 79 3.09 11.49 2.76
C ILE A 79 3.07 12.56 3.85
N VAL A 80 1.93 13.23 4.04
CA VAL A 80 1.81 14.36 4.99
C VAL A 80 1.34 13.93 6.38
N GLY A 81 0.70 12.77 6.50
CA GLY A 81 0.04 12.32 7.72
C GLY A 81 0.57 10.98 8.21
N SER A 82 -0.18 9.91 7.92
CA SER A 82 0.04 8.60 8.53
C SER A 82 0.35 7.51 7.49
N PRO A 83 1.36 6.66 7.71
CA PRO A 83 1.64 5.52 6.82
C PRO A 83 0.44 4.54 6.72
N TRP A 84 -0.50 4.58 7.66
CA TRP A 84 -1.71 3.77 7.60
C TRP A 84 -2.61 4.10 6.39
N PHE A 85 -2.55 5.32 5.84
CA PHE A 85 -3.32 5.66 4.66
C PHE A 85 -2.85 4.89 3.41
N VAL A 86 -1.53 4.70 3.22
CA VAL A 86 -1.04 3.90 2.10
C VAL A 86 -1.24 2.41 2.32
N VAL A 87 -1.20 1.92 3.56
CA VAL A 87 -1.56 0.53 3.89
C VAL A 87 -3.02 0.28 3.50
N ALA A 88 -3.94 1.14 3.95
CA ALA A 88 -5.36 1.03 3.59
C ALA A 88 -5.57 1.19 2.07
N GLY A 89 -4.87 2.15 1.46
CA GLY A 89 -4.95 2.40 0.02
C GLY A 89 -4.54 1.21 -0.83
N LEU A 90 -3.41 0.56 -0.52
CA LEU A 90 -2.96 -0.63 -1.25
C LEU A 90 -3.92 -1.83 -1.07
N LEU A 91 -4.41 -2.08 0.15
CA LEU A 91 -5.36 -3.18 0.37
C LEU A 91 -6.70 -2.94 -0.34
N LEU A 92 -7.18 -1.69 -0.30
CA LEU A 92 -8.40 -1.30 -1.00
C LEU A 92 -8.20 -1.33 -2.52
N HIS A 93 -7.02 -0.94 -3.01
CA HIS A 93 -6.66 -1.03 -4.42
C HIS A 93 -6.64 -2.50 -4.89
N ALA A 94 -6.03 -3.42 -4.13
CA ALA A 94 -6.07 -4.84 -4.44
C ALA A 94 -7.53 -5.37 -4.56
N ALA A 95 -8.40 -4.97 -3.64
CA ALA A 95 -9.82 -5.35 -3.66
C ALA A 95 -10.56 -4.75 -4.86
N TRP A 96 -10.35 -3.46 -5.14
CA TRP A 96 -10.88 -2.76 -6.32
C TRP A 96 -10.45 -3.44 -7.61
N THR A 97 -9.16 -3.72 -7.74
CA THR A 97 -8.55 -4.38 -8.89
C THR A 97 -9.15 -5.75 -9.15
N LEU A 98 -9.38 -6.57 -8.11
CA LEU A 98 -10.09 -7.85 -8.26
C LEU A 98 -11.53 -7.66 -8.71
N TYR A 99 -12.25 -6.77 -8.03
CA TYR A 99 -13.67 -6.56 -8.27
C TYR A 99 -13.93 -6.06 -9.70
N GLU A 100 -13.22 -5.02 -10.13
CA GLU A 100 -13.49 -4.36 -11.41
C GLU A 100 -12.82 -5.09 -12.58
N HIS A 101 -11.54 -5.46 -12.45
CA HIS A 101 -10.74 -5.90 -13.59
C HIS A 101 -10.60 -7.42 -13.71
N TYR A 102 -10.86 -8.18 -12.65
CA TYR A 102 -10.88 -9.64 -12.74
C TYR A 102 -12.29 -10.21 -12.83
N LEU A 103 -13.22 -9.66 -12.04
CA LEU A 103 -14.60 -10.16 -11.96
C LEU A 103 -15.60 -9.28 -12.74
N GLY A 104 -15.29 -7.99 -12.91
CA GLY A 104 -16.19 -6.97 -13.41
C GLY A 104 -16.04 -6.66 -14.90
N ALA A 105 -16.57 -5.50 -15.31
CA ALA A 105 -16.58 -5.07 -16.70
C ALA A 105 -15.17 -4.67 -17.19
N GLY A 106 -14.30 -4.23 -16.28
CA GLY A 106 -12.89 -3.95 -16.53
C GLY A 106 -12.08 -5.10 -17.14
N GLN A 107 -12.55 -6.34 -17.05
CA GLN A 107 -11.90 -7.51 -17.67
C GLN A 107 -11.81 -7.41 -19.21
N ALA A 108 -12.63 -6.57 -19.84
CA ALA A 108 -12.64 -6.37 -21.29
C ALA A 108 -11.34 -5.75 -21.81
N PHE A 109 -10.64 -4.97 -20.98
CA PHE A 109 -9.42 -4.26 -21.39
C PHE A 109 -8.22 -4.51 -20.47
N ALA A 110 -8.43 -4.89 -19.20
CA ALA A 110 -7.35 -5.20 -18.28
C ALA A 110 -6.93 -6.68 -18.38
N PRO A 111 -5.66 -6.99 -18.72
CA PRO A 111 -5.21 -8.38 -18.80
C PRO A 111 -5.25 -9.05 -17.42
N ALA A 112 -5.96 -10.19 -17.31
CA ALA A 112 -6.07 -10.95 -16.07
C ALA A 112 -4.71 -11.29 -15.39
N PRO A 113 -3.64 -11.63 -16.13
CA PRO A 113 -2.30 -11.77 -15.55
C PRO A 113 -1.78 -10.51 -14.85
N ALA A 114 -1.98 -9.34 -15.46
CA ALA A 114 -1.56 -8.06 -14.88
C ALA A 114 -2.34 -7.76 -13.60
N VAL A 115 -3.66 -8.04 -13.61
CA VAL A 115 -4.54 -7.91 -12.45
C VAL A 115 -4.03 -8.72 -11.25
N MET A 116 -3.74 -10.01 -11.45
CA MET A 116 -3.24 -10.86 -10.36
C MET A 116 -1.86 -10.42 -9.87
N ALA A 117 -0.98 -9.96 -10.75
CA ALA A 117 0.31 -9.40 -10.35
C ALA A 117 0.15 -8.12 -9.51
N THR A 118 -0.77 -7.20 -9.86
CA THR A 118 -1.08 -6.02 -9.04
C THR A 118 -1.55 -6.42 -7.65
N VAL A 119 -2.47 -7.39 -7.54
CA VAL A 119 -2.99 -7.85 -6.25
C VAL A 119 -1.89 -8.40 -5.36
N GLY A 120 -1.03 -9.28 -5.90
CA GLY A 120 0.11 -9.83 -5.17
C GLY A 120 1.08 -8.75 -4.69
N PHE A 121 1.35 -7.76 -5.56
CA PHE A 121 2.20 -6.62 -5.23
C PHE A 121 1.60 -5.78 -4.08
N ASP A 122 0.34 -5.37 -4.21
CA ASP A 122 -0.32 -4.48 -3.27
C ASP A 122 -0.38 -5.06 -1.86
N VAL A 123 -0.78 -6.33 -1.75
CA VAL A 123 -0.87 -7.03 -0.47
C VAL A 123 0.49 -7.08 0.22
N VAL A 124 1.55 -7.45 -0.51
CA VAL A 124 2.89 -7.57 0.08
C VAL A 124 3.45 -6.21 0.49
N VAL A 125 3.30 -5.17 -0.35
CA VAL A 125 3.76 -3.83 0.00
C VAL A 125 2.99 -3.28 1.20
N ALA A 126 1.67 -3.47 1.25
CA ALA A 126 0.84 -3.05 2.37
C ALA A 126 1.27 -3.72 3.68
N LEU A 127 1.45 -5.04 3.68
CA LEU A 127 1.89 -5.80 4.84
C LEU A 127 3.28 -5.37 5.31
N TYR A 128 4.20 -5.13 4.38
CA TYR A 128 5.54 -4.65 4.71
C TYR A 128 5.52 -3.26 5.35
N VAL A 129 4.76 -2.31 4.80
CA VAL A 129 4.64 -0.96 5.38
C VAL A 129 3.97 -1.01 6.75
N ALA A 130 2.92 -1.82 6.93
CA ALA A 130 2.27 -2.03 8.21
C ALA A 130 3.25 -2.59 9.26
N PHE A 131 4.02 -3.63 8.89
CA PHE A 131 5.04 -4.22 9.75
C PHE A 131 6.09 -3.19 10.19
N MET A 132 6.63 -2.42 9.24
CA MET A 132 7.63 -1.39 9.54
C MET A 132 7.06 -0.28 10.42
N THR A 133 5.79 0.07 10.24
CA THR A 133 5.09 1.07 11.05
C THR A 133 4.92 0.59 12.49
N PHE A 134 4.53 -0.67 12.70
CA PHE A 134 4.46 -1.26 14.04
C PHE A 134 5.84 -1.35 14.69
N ARG A 135 6.86 -1.76 13.94
CA ARG A 135 8.23 -1.88 14.47
C ARG A 135 8.76 -0.54 14.95
N ALA A 136 8.60 0.52 14.16
CA ALA A 136 9.00 1.87 14.55
C ALA A 136 8.26 2.38 15.79
N LYS A 137 6.95 2.07 15.92
CA LYS A 137 6.17 2.42 17.12
C LYS A 137 6.71 1.73 18.37
N ASN A 138 7.08 0.45 18.29
CA ASN A 138 7.62 -0.31 19.41
C ASN A 138 9.00 0.20 19.81
N GLU A 139 9.89 0.45 18.85
CA GLU A 139 11.23 1.03 19.10
C GLU A 139 11.13 2.39 19.83
N ASN A 140 10.21 3.25 19.41
CA ASN A 140 9.96 4.54 20.09
C ASN A 140 9.38 4.39 21.51
N ALA A 141 8.51 3.38 21.72
CA ALA A 141 7.94 3.10 23.02
C ALA A 141 9.00 2.59 24.01
N GLU A 142 9.91 1.73 23.56
CA GLU A 142 11.03 1.23 24.37
C GLU A 142 12.02 2.34 24.71
N ALA A 143 12.40 3.18 23.73
CA ALA A 143 13.32 4.29 23.94
C ALA A 143 12.81 5.31 24.98
N SER A 144 11.49 5.54 25.04
CA SER A 144 10.86 6.48 25.98
C SER A 144 10.50 5.87 27.35
N ALA A 145 10.77 4.58 27.58
CA ALA A 145 10.44 3.90 28.83
C ALA A 145 11.26 4.38 30.05
N PRO A 146 12.59 4.66 29.95
CA PRO A 146 13.38 5.17 31.07
C PRO A 146 12.90 6.53 31.56
N ASP A 147 12.61 7.45 30.64
CA ASP A 147 12.13 8.80 30.96
C ASP A 147 10.76 8.78 31.63
N ARG A 148 9.86 7.88 31.19
CA ARG A 148 8.58 7.65 31.87
C ARG A 148 8.75 7.12 33.29
N LYS A 149 9.69 6.19 33.51
CA LYS A 149 10.00 5.67 34.87
C LYS A 149 10.58 6.76 35.77
N LEU A 150 11.46 7.62 35.24
CA LEU A 150 12.01 8.77 35.96
C LEU A 150 10.93 9.78 36.34
N ALA A 151 10.06 10.14 35.39
CA ALA A 151 8.93 11.02 35.63
C ALA A 151 7.99 10.48 36.72
N ALA A 152 7.62 9.20 36.65
CA ALA A 152 6.77 8.55 37.66
C ALA A 152 7.41 8.56 39.07
N ARG A 153 8.71 8.29 39.17
CA ARG A 153 9.45 8.36 40.45
C ARG A 153 9.46 9.77 41.04
N SER A 154 9.63 10.80 40.21
CA SER A 154 9.63 12.20 40.66
C SER A 154 8.27 12.66 41.18
N GLN A 155 7.17 12.18 40.59
CA GLN A 155 5.81 12.49 41.04
C GLN A 155 5.51 11.84 42.41
N ASN A 156 5.87 10.57 42.60
CA ASN A 156 5.70 9.91 43.90
C ASN A 156 6.47 10.60 45.03
N ARG A 157 7.66 11.14 44.74
CA ARG A 157 8.47 11.88 45.72
C ARG A 157 7.82 13.19 46.16
N LYS A 158 7.10 13.88 45.27
CA LYS A 158 6.36 15.11 45.58
C LYS A 158 5.06 14.85 46.35
N GLY A 159 4.41 13.71 46.10
CA GLY A 159 3.20 13.30 46.81
C GLY A 159 3.45 12.87 48.26
N ALA A 160 4.61 12.25 48.53
CA ALA A 160 4.99 11.80 49.88
C ALA A 160 5.54 12.92 50.80
N ALA A 161 5.73 14.13 50.27
CA ALA A 161 6.24 15.29 51.02
C ALA A 161 5.11 16.26 51.46
N ARG A 162 3.85 15.82 51.39
CA ARG A 162 2.67 16.50 51.92
C ARG A 162 2.08 15.66 53.06
#